data_AF-A0A5Q4DHF3-F1
#
_entry.id   AF-A0A5Q4DHF3-F1
#
_cell.length_a   1.000
_cell.length_b   1.000
_cell.length_c   1.000
_cell.angle_alpha   90.00
_cell.angle_beta   90.00
_cell.angle_gamma   90.00
#
_symmetry.space_group_name_H-M   'P 1'
#
loop_
_entity.id
_entity.type
_entity.pdbx_description
1 polymer ?
#
loop_
_entity_poly.entity_id
_entity_poly.type
_entity_poly.pdbx_seq_one_letter_code
_entity_poly.pdbx_strand_id
1 'polypeptide(L)'
;MASEPDVAGTTATPFHKAGTHKQTSVYVYEAPVRIWHWVNALAILVLCVTGYFIGKPLPSFSAQEATYQFFFGYLRFVHFAAGMVLTVGFFGRLYWAFVGNHHARQLFTFPFWSRHFWAEVVFEIRWYLFLAKEPKKYEGHNPLAQLAMFFFITVATVFMIVTGFALYAEGQGMDHWMYKAFG
;
A
#
# COMPACT_ATOMS: atom_id res chain seq x y z
N MET A 1 -43.31 75.51 5.38
CA MET A 1 -42.80 74.71 6.51
C MET A 1 -42.10 73.51 5.91
N ALA A 2 -40.80 73.42 6.17
CA ALA A 2 -39.82 72.56 5.51
C ALA A 2 -39.99 71.07 5.85
N SER A 3 -39.46 70.20 4.98
CA SER A 3 -38.69 69.01 5.38
C SER A 3 -38.07 68.30 4.16
N GLU A 4 -36.77 68.49 3.98
CA GLU A 4 -35.81 67.41 3.64
C GLU A 4 -35.04 67.10 4.94
N PRO A 5 -34.16 66.08 5.03
CA PRO A 5 -34.01 64.80 4.29
C PRO A 5 -33.94 63.58 5.27
N ASP A 6 -33.91 62.33 4.78
CA ASP A 6 -33.03 61.34 5.44
C ASP A 6 -32.53 60.22 4.52
N VAL A 7 -31.26 59.90 4.72
CA VAL A 7 -30.40 59.02 3.94
C VAL A 7 -30.34 57.65 4.62
N ALA A 8 -30.55 56.57 3.87
CA ALA A 8 -30.02 55.26 4.27
C ALA A 8 -29.73 54.40 3.04
N GLY A 9 -28.51 54.55 2.52
CA GLY A 9 -27.93 53.59 1.60
C GLY A 9 -27.85 52.22 2.27
N THR A 10 -28.60 51.25 1.74
CA THR A 10 -28.31 49.84 1.99
C THR A 10 -27.48 49.33 0.83
N THR A 11 -26.17 49.45 0.98
CA THR A 11 -25.18 48.68 0.22
C THR A 11 -25.45 47.20 0.48
N ALA A 12 -26.23 46.57 -0.40
CA ALA A 12 -26.28 45.12 -0.48
C ALA A 12 -24.90 44.64 -0.96
N THR A 13 -24.04 44.31 0.00
CA THR A 13 -22.78 43.62 -0.24
C THR A 13 -23.10 42.29 -0.93
N PRO A 14 -22.45 41.94 -2.05
CA PRO A 14 -22.57 40.62 -2.63
C PRO A 14 -21.74 39.67 -1.78
N PHE A 15 -22.23 39.32 -0.59
CA PHE A 15 -21.67 38.21 0.15
C PHE A 15 -21.91 36.96 -0.68
N HIS A 16 -20.80 36.48 -1.26
CA HIS A 16 -20.58 35.15 -1.80
C HIS A 16 -21.73 34.18 -1.51
N LYS A 17 -22.47 33.80 -2.57
CA LYS A 17 -23.16 32.51 -2.58
C LYS A 17 -22.09 31.46 -2.31
N ALA A 18 -21.99 31.02 -1.06
CA ALA A 18 -21.23 29.84 -0.71
C ALA A 18 -21.90 28.69 -1.47
N GLY A 19 -21.30 28.32 -2.61
CA GLY A 19 -21.70 27.14 -3.34
C GLY A 19 -21.63 25.99 -2.35
N THR A 20 -22.79 25.41 -2.06
CA THR A 20 -22.89 24.14 -1.34
C THR A 20 -22.28 23.09 -2.26
N HIS A 21 -20.95 22.96 -2.21
CA HIS A 21 -20.26 21.82 -2.77
C HIS A 21 -20.80 20.61 -2.02
N LYS A 22 -21.78 19.94 -2.63
CA LYS A 22 -22.29 18.64 -2.19
C LYS A 22 -21.12 17.68 -2.35
N GLN A 23 -20.28 17.60 -1.33
CA GLN A 23 -19.26 16.57 -1.17
C GLN A 23 -20.01 15.25 -1.13
N THR A 24 -20.23 14.68 -2.30
CA THR A 24 -20.76 13.34 -2.45
C THR A 24 -19.60 12.44 -2.09
N SER A 25 -19.44 12.19 -0.80
CA SER A 25 -18.59 11.12 -0.30
C SER A 25 -19.23 9.81 -0.74
N VAL A 26 -18.98 9.44 -1.99
CA VAL A 26 -19.26 8.10 -2.47
C VAL A 26 -18.42 7.19 -1.58
N TYR A 27 -19.08 6.23 -0.94
CA TYR A 27 -18.41 5.23 -0.13
C TYR A 27 -17.67 4.27 -1.08
N VAL A 28 -16.53 4.71 -1.61
CA VAL A 28 -15.74 3.98 -2.62
C VAL A 28 -14.97 2.82 -1.99
N TYR A 29 -14.67 2.89 -0.69
CA TYR A 29 -13.93 1.85 0.03
C TYR A 29 -14.78 1.20 1.12
N GLU A 30 -15.25 -0.01 0.82
CA GLU A 30 -15.90 -0.90 1.77
C GLU A 30 -15.01 -1.13 3.00
N ALA A 31 -15.60 -1.08 4.20
CA ALA A 31 -14.95 -1.48 5.45
C ALA A 31 -14.05 -2.74 5.35
N PRO A 32 -14.45 -3.85 4.68
CA PRO A 32 -13.59 -5.02 4.49
C PRO A 32 -12.27 -4.72 3.77
N VAL A 33 -12.26 -3.86 2.75
CA VAL A 33 -11.05 -3.51 1.99
C VAL A 33 -10.07 -2.72 2.87
N ARG A 34 -10.60 -1.87 3.76
CA ARG A 34 -9.79 -1.10 4.71
C ARG A 34 -9.15 -2.02 5.75
N ILE A 35 -9.92 -2.94 6.32
CA ILE A 35 -9.41 -3.92 7.29
C ILE A 35 -8.32 -4.76 6.64
N TRP A 36 -8.58 -5.30 5.44
CA TRP A 36 -7.58 -6.03 4.66
C TRP A 36 -6.32 -5.20 4.45
N HIS A 37 -6.44 -3.93 4.07
CA HIS A 37 -5.28 -3.06 3.86
C HIS A 37 -4.46 -2.86 5.14
N TRP A 38 -5.12 -2.56 6.27
CA TRP A 38 -4.43 -2.33 7.54
C TRP A 38 -3.77 -3.59 8.09
N VAL A 39 -4.38 -4.76 7.91
CA VAL A 39 -3.77 -6.04 8.30
C VAL A 39 -2.50 -6.29 7.50
N ASN A 40 -2.51 -6.09 6.17
CA ASN A 40 -1.32 -6.25 5.36
C ASN A 40 -0.25 -5.19 5.66
N ALA A 41 -0.64 -3.93 5.88
CA ALA A 41 0.27 -2.87 6.27
C ALA A 41 0.99 -3.20 7.59
N LEU A 42 0.26 -3.71 8.57
CA LEU A 42 0.83 -4.15 9.83
C LEU A 42 1.75 -5.36 9.64
N ALA A 43 1.35 -6.35 8.84
CA ALA A 43 2.17 -7.53 8.55
C ALA A 43 3.50 -7.15 7.87
N ILE A 44 3.46 -6.24 6.89
CA ILE A 44 4.68 -5.73 6.21
C ILE A 44 5.58 -5.01 7.21
N LEU A 45 5.02 -4.15 8.07
CA LEU A 45 5.80 -3.45 9.09
C LEU A 45 6.52 -4.44 10.02
N VAL A 46 5.78 -5.43 10.51
CA VAL A 46 6.34 -6.49 11.38
C VAL A 46 7.43 -7.26 10.66
N LEU A 47 7.22 -7.66 9.40
CA LEU A 47 8.21 -8.36 8.57
C LEU A 47 9.48 -7.54 8.36
N CYS A 48 9.36 -6.24 8.07
CA CYS A 48 10.51 -5.35 7.91
C CYS A 48 11.33 -5.24 9.20
N VAL A 49 10.67 -4.98 10.34
CA VAL A 49 11.34 -4.80 11.63
C VAL A 49 11.99 -6.11 12.09
N THR A 50 11.25 -7.21 12.08
CA THR A 50 11.76 -8.52 12.51
C THR A 50 12.82 -9.06 11.54
N GLY A 51 12.63 -8.90 10.23
CA GLY A 51 13.59 -9.33 9.21
C GLY A 51 14.91 -8.57 9.32
N TYR A 52 14.86 -7.27 9.62
CA TYR A 52 16.07 -6.49 9.90
C TYR A 52 16.85 -7.06 11.09
N PHE A 53 16.16 -7.38 12.20
CA PHE A 53 16.81 -7.96 13.38
C PHE A 53 17.28 -9.41 13.19
N ILE A 54 16.69 -10.17 12.25
CA ILE A 54 17.20 -11.50 11.88
C ILE A 54 18.53 -11.36 11.13
N GLY A 55 18.64 -10.40 10.20
CA GLY A 55 19.88 -10.15 9.45
C GLY A 55 20.97 -9.44 10.26
N LYS A 56 20.57 -8.51 11.14
CA LYS A 56 21.46 -7.79 12.06
C LYS A 56 20.95 -7.95 13.49
N PRO A 57 21.37 -9.02 14.20
CA PRO A 57 20.91 -9.27 15.55
C PRO A 57 21.31 -8.16 16.51
N LEU A 58 20.46 -7.94 17.52
CA LEU A 58 20.79 -7.06 18.63
C LEU A 58 22.02 -7.60 19.40
N PRO A 59 22.75 -6.73 20.12
CA PRO A 59 23.84 -7.15 20.98
C PRO A 59 23.43 -8.33 21.87
N SER A 60 24.29 -9.33 21.99
CA SER A 60 24.01 -10.56 22.74
C SER A 60 23.64 -10.23 24.19
N PHE A 61 22.46 -10.68 24.61
CA PHE A 61 22.04 -10.59 26.01
C PHE A 61 22.78 -11.66 26.82
N SER A 62 23.86 -11.28 27.50
CA SER A 62 24.64 -12.17 28.37
C SER A 62 24.10 -12.25 29.81
N ALA A 63 22.92 -11.68 30.07
CA ALA A 63 22.42 -11.50 31.44
C ALA A 63 21.84 -12.77 32.08
N GLN A 64 21.49 -13.80 31.29
CA GLN A 64 20.79 -15.01 31.76
C GLN A 64 21.25 -16.27 31.02
N GLU A 65 21.09 -17.44 31.64
CA GLU A 65 21.40 -18.76 31.05
C GLU A 65 20.53 -19.05 29.82
N ALA A 66 21.09 -19.70 28.79
CA ALA A 66 20.43 -19.93 27.49
C ALA A 66 19.06 -20.64 27.61
N THR A 67 18.91 -21.53 28.59
CA THR A 67 17.66 -22.29 28.84
C THR A 67 16.47 -21.38 29.16
N TYR A 68 16.71 -20.20 29.75
CA TYR A 68 15.66 -19.27 30.18
C TYR A 68 15.44 -18.11 29.20
N GLN A 69 16.22 -18.02 28.12
CA GLN A 69 16.11 -16.97 27.11
C GLN A 69 15.76 -17.53 25.73
N PHE A 70 14.65 -17.03 25.15
CA PHE A 70 14.20 -17.43 23.81
C PHE A 70 13.89 -16.22 22.92
N PHE A 71 14.52 -15.07 23.19
CA PHE A 71 14.21 -13.81 22.51
C PHE A 71 14.36 -13.89 20.97
N PHE A 72 15.48 -14.43 20.49
CA PHE A 72 15.70 -14.58 19.05
C PHE A 72 14.72 -15.59 18.41
N GLY A 73 14.31 -16.61 19.17
CA GLY A 73 13.28 -17.56 18.76
C GLY A 73 11.91 -16.90 18.60
N TYR A 74 11.52 -16.01 19.52
CA TYR A 74 10.30 -15.21 19.39
C TYR A 74 10.34 -14.26 18.19
N LEU A 75 11.48 -13.62 17.91
CA LEU A 75 11.63 -12.77 16.72
C LEU A 75 11.41 -13.56 15.43
N ARG A 76 12.02 -14.74 15.31
CA ARG A 76 11.83 -15.64 14.17
C ARG A 76 10.38 -16.11 14.06
N PHE A 77 9.77 -16.51 15.18
CA PHE A 77 8.38 -16.95 15.21
C PHE A 77 7.42 -15.85 14.71
N VAL A 78 7.57 -14.62 15.22
CA VAL A 78 6.74 -13.48 14.79
C VAL A 78 6.96 -13.17 13.32
N HIS A 79 8.20 -13.24 12.82
CA HIS A 79 8.49 -13.06 11.40
C HIS A 79 7.77 -14.10 10.53
N PHE A 80 7.89 -15.39 10.88
CA PHE A 80 7.23 -16.47 10.12
C PHE A 80 5.70 -16.34 10.18
N ALA A 81 5.12 -16.07 11.35
CA ALA A 81 3.68 -15.86 11.52
C ALA A 81 3.18 -14.68 10.68
N ALA A 82 3.88 -13.54 10.69
CA ALA A 82 3.56 -12.38 9.86
C ALA A 82 3.66 -12.70 8.36
N GLY A 83 4.66 -13.50 7.96
CA GLY A 83 4.80 -14.00 6.59
C GLY A 83 3.61 -14.82 6.12
N MET A 84 3.08 -15.71 6.98
CA MET A 84 1.88 -16.50 6.67
C MET A 84 0.64 -15.60 6.52
N VAL A 85 0.46 -14.62 7.42
CA VAL A 85 -0.65 -13.66 7.35
C VAL A 85 -0.58 -12.83 6.06
N LEU A 86 0.61 -12.31 5.71
CA LEU A 86 0.80 -11.56 4.47
C LEU A 86 0.51 -12.44 3.24
N THR A 87 0.93 -13.69 3.26
CA THR A 87 0.71 -14.64 2.16
C THR A 87 -0.78 -14.88 1.94
N VAL A 88 -1.54 -15.19 3.00
CA VAL A 88 -3.00 -15.36 2.91
C VAL A 88 -3.68 -14.07 2.47
N GLY A 89 -3.26 -12.92 3.01
CA GLY A 89 -3.76 -11.61 2.61
C GLY A 89 -3.52 -11.32 1.12
N PHE A 90 -2.34 -11.66 0.61
CA PHE A 90 -1.97 -11.49 -0.79
C PHE A 90 -2.78 -12.41 -1.72
N PHE A 91 -2.98 -13.68 -1.36
CA PHE A 91 -3.83 -14.59 -2.14
C PHE A 91 -5.29 -14.14 -2.16
N GLY A 92 -5.83 -13.67 -1.02
CA GLY A 92 -7.16 -13.08 -0.97
C GLY A 92 -7.29 -11.86 -1.89
N ARG A 93 -6.25 -11.04 -1.99
CA ARG A 93 -6.20 -9.89 -2.91
C ARG A 93 -6.13 -10.31 -4.36
N LEU A 94 -5.33 -11.33 -4.67
CA LEU A 94 -5.22 -11.87 -6.01
C LEU A 94 -6.57 -12.43 -6.48
N TYR A 95 -7.26 -13.17 -5.61
CA TYR A 95 -8.63 -13.64 -5.85
C TYR A 95 -9.60 -12.49 -6.13
N TRP A 96 -9.61 -11.44 -5.29
CA TRP A 96 -10.47 -10.27 -5.52
C TRP A 96 -10.07 -9.52 -6.81
N ALA A 97 -8.80 -9.47 -7.17
CA ALA A 97 -8.37 -8.84 -8.43
C ALA A 97 -8.90 -9.58 -9.67
N PHE A 98 -9.07 -10.90 -9.61
CA PHE A 98 -9.65 -11.70 -10.69
C PHE A 98 -11.18 -11.68 -10.73
N VAL A 99 -11.84 -11.76 -9.57
CA VAL A 99 -13.31 -11.90 -9.43
C VAL A 99 -14.03 -10.56 -9.26
N GLY A 100 -13.33 -9.51 -8.80
CA GLY A 100 -13.91 -8.23 -8.41
C GLY A 100 -14.14 -7.21 -9.53
N ASN A 101 -14.57 -6.02 -9.09
CA ASN A 101 -15.06 -4.92 -9.92
C ASN A 101 -13.97 -4.32 -10.87
N HIS A 102 -14.36 -3.51 -11.85
CA HIS A 102 -13.45 -2.92 -12.86
C HIS A 102 -12.22 -2.21 -12.26
N HIS A 103 -12.36 -1.56 -11.11
CA HIS A 103 -11.26 -0.95 -10.33
C HIS A 103 -10.27 -1.98 -9.75
N ALA A 104 -10.73 -3.18 -9.38
CA ALA A 104 -9.87 -4.27 -8.89
C ALA A 104 -9.06 -4.91 -10.03
N ARG A 105 -9.64 -4.96 -11.25
CA ARG A 105 -8.98 -5.41 -12.47
C ARG A 105 -7.99 -4.40 -13.05
N GLN A 106 -8.14 -3.12 -12.73
CA GLN A 106 -7.32 -2.03 -13.25
C GLN A 106 -5.82 -2.20 -12.93
N LEU A 107 -5.48 -2.90 -11.84
CA LEU A 107 -4.10 -3.28 -11.50
C LEU A 107 -3.46 -4.28 -12.50
N PHE A 108 -4.26 -5.06 -13.25
CA PHE A 108 -3.78 -6.08 -14.18
C PHE A 108 -4.05 -5.75 -15.66
N THR A 109 -5.06 -4.94 -15.99
CA THR A 109 -5.25 -4.36 -17.33
C THR A 109 -4.41 -3.11 -17.51
N PHE A 110 -3.09 -3.29 -17.60
CA PHE A 110 -2.17 -2.22 -17.93
C PHE A 110 -1.78 -2.31 -19.42
N PRO A 111 -1.95 -1.26 -20.25
CA PRO A 111 -1.47 -1.25 -21.63
C PRO A 111 0.07 -1.12 -21.68
N PHE A 112 0.79 -2.14 -21.21
CA PHE A 112 2.26 -2.23 -21.23
C PHE A 112 2.83 -2.04 -22.64
N TRP A 113 2.08 -2.45 -23.65
CA TRP A 113 2.47 -2.30 -25.06
C TRP A 113 2.23 -0.90 -25.64
N SER A 114 1.62 0.03 -24.90
CA SER A 114 1.35 1.37 -25.40
C SER A 114 2.55 2.30 -25.20
N ARG A 115 3.14 2.79 -26.29
CA ARG A 115 4.18 3.83 -26.25
C ARG A 115 3.70 5.12 -25.58
N HIS A 116 2.40 5.42 -25.65
CA HIS A 116 1.80 6.57 -25.00
C HIS A 116 1.92 6.49 -23.48
N PHE A 117 1.68 5.32 -22.90
CA PHE A 117 1.77 5.14 -21.46
C PHE A 117 3.20 5.36 -20.95
N TRP A 118 4.21 4.81 -21.64
CA TRP A 118 5.60 5.02 -21.26
C TRP A 118 6.02 6.48 -21.36
N ALA A 119 5.52 7.22 -22.35
CA ALA A 119 5.73 8.66 -22.44
C ALA A 119 5.11 9.41 -21.25
N GLU A 120 3.94 8.97 -20.78
CA GLU A 120 3.28 9.52 -19.58
C GLU A 120 4.04 9.21 -18.30
N VAL A 121 4.51 7.98 -18.11
CA VAL A 121 5.37 7.59 -16.97
C VAL A 121 6.63 8.45 -16.89
N VAL A 122 7.32 8.64 -18.03
CA VAL A 122 8.53 9.48 -18.07
C VAL A 122 8.21 10.95 -17.80
N PHE A 123 7.09 11.45 -18.31
CA PHE A 123 6.62 12.81 -18.01
C PHE A 123 6.32 12.98 -16.52
N GLU A 124 5.70 11.97 -15.90
CA GLU A 124 5.41 11.93 -14.47
C GLU A 124 6.66 11.98 -13.60
N ILE A 125 7.67 11.17 -13.95
CA ILE A 125 8.96 11.14 -13.24
C ILE A 125 9.62 12.52 -13.34
N ARG A 126 9.61 13.13 -14.53
CA ARG A 126 10.14 14.48 -14.72
C ARG A 126 9.38 15.51 -13.90
N TRP A 127 8.06 15.39 -13.80
CA TRP A 127 7.26 16.27 -12.97
C TRP A 127 7.56 16.08 -11.47
N TYR A 128 7.68 14.85 -10.97
CA TYR A 128 8.07 14.56 -9.57
C TYR A 128 9.50 15.00 -9.24
N LEU A 129 10.39 15.03 -10.23
CA LEU A 129 11.72 15.62 -10.10
C LEU A 129 11.73 17.15 -10.27
N PHE A 130 10.56 17.80 -10.38
CA PHE A 130 10.37 19.23 -10.61
C PHE A 130 10.95 19.77 -11.93
N LEU A 131 11.18 18.90 -12.93
CA LEU A 131 11.64 19.26 -14.28
C LEU A 131 10.49 19.67 -15.22
N ALA A 132 9.22 19.49 -14.83
CA ALA A 132 8.05 19.87 -15.62
C ALA A 132 7.12 20.80 -14.82
N LYS A 133 6.54 21.81 -15.50
CA LYS A 133 5.79 22.92 -14.87
C LYS A 133 4.32 22.63 -14.56
N GLU A 134 3.68 21.71 -15.28
CA GLU A 134 2.23 21.47 -15.14
C GLU A 134 1.89 19.98 -15.00
N PRO A 135 1.03 19.60 -14.03
CA PRO A 135 0.55 18.24 -13.89
C PRO A 135 -0.50 17.88 -14.95
N LYS A 136 -0.42 16.66 -15.49
CA LYS A 136 -1.55 16.06 -16.21
C LYS A 136 -2.59 15.54 -15.22
N LYS A 137 -3.87 15.79 -15.50
CA LYS A 137 -4.97 15.31 -14.67
C LYS A 137 -5.40 13.92 -15.16
N TYR A 138 -5.06 12.89 -14.40
CA TYR A 138 -5.49 11.52 -14.67
C TYR A 138 -6.74 11.18 -13.86
N GLU A 139 -7.68 10.46 -14.46
CA GLU A 139 -8.82 9.89 -13.73
C GLU A 139 -8.40 8.56 -13.09
N GLY A 140 -8.39 8.50 -11.75
CA GLY A 140 -8.02 7.30 -10.98
C GLY A 140 -6.58 7.33 -10.48
N HIS A 141 -5.77 6.32 -10.84
CA HIS A 141 -4.35 6.25 -10.45
C HIS A 141 -3.45 6.73 -11.58
N ASN A 142 -2.49 7.56 -11.21
CA ASN A 142 -1.37 7.97 -12.04
C ASN A 142 -0.66 6.74 -12.69
N PRO A 143 -0.33 6.77 -13.99
CA PRO A 143 0.49 5.76 -14.67
C PRO A 143 1.71 5.27 -13.89
N LEU A 144 2.46 6.20 -13.26
CA LEU A 144 3.63 5.85 -12.45
C LEU A 144 3.23 5.11 -11.17
N ALA A 145 2.16 5.56 -10.50
CA ALA A 145 1.66 4.92 -9.30
C ALA A 145 1.14 3.50 -9.59
N GLN A 146 0.47 3.29 -10.72
CA GLN A 146 0.05 1.95 -11.15
C GLN A 146 1.24 1.01 -11.38
N LEU A 147 2.27 1.49 -12.06
CA LEU A 147 3.49 0.71 -12.31
C LEU A 147 4.24 0.39 -11.01
N ALA A 148 4.37 1.37 -10.12
CA ALA A 148 4.97 1.17 -8.80
C ALA A 148 4.18 0.16 -7.96
N MET A 149 2.85 0.27 -7.93
CA MET A 149 2.00 -0.70 -7.22
C MET A 149 2.14 -2.11 -7.80
N PHE A 150 2.17 -2.29 -9.12
CA PHE A 150 2.37 -3.61 -9.72
C PHE A 150 3.72 -4.21 -9.34
N PHE A 151 4.81 -3.47 -9.50
CA PHE A 151 6.15 -3.99 -9.19
C PHE A 151 6.35 -4.24 -7.70
N PHE A 152 6.03 -3.28 -6.83
CA PHE A 152 6.32 -3.41 -5.39
C PHE A 152 5.28 -4.25 -4.64
N ILE A 153 4.01 -4.20 -5.00
CA ILE A 153 2.96 -4.95 -4.28
C ILE A 153 2.74 -6.33 -4.90
N THR A 154 2.92 -6.51 -6.22
CA THR A 154 2.68 -7.81 -6.85
C THR A 154 3.98 -8.57 -7.02
N VAL A 155 4.91 -8.04 -7.83
CA VAL A 155 6.15 -8.77 -8.17
C VAL A 155 7.04 -8.97 -6.95
N ALA A 156 7.32 -7.91 -6.19
CA ALA A 156 8.19 -7.99 -5.02
C ALA A 156 7.57 -8.83 -3.91
N THR A 157 6.25 -8.71 -3.65
CA THR A 157 5.58 -9.56 -2.66
C THR A 157 5.61 -11.04 -3.05
N VAL A 158 5.34 -11.39 -4.32
CA VAL A 158 5.46 -12.78 -4.80
C VAL A 158 6.89 -13.30 -4.63
N PHE A 159 7.88 -12.51 -5.02
CA PHE A 159 9.29 -12.87 -4.84
C PHE A 159 9.64 -13.12 -3.36
N MET A 160 9.21 -12.24 -2.45
CA MET A 160 9.43 -12.37 -1.01
C MET A 160 8.71 -13.59 -0.41
N ILE A 161 7.52 -13.91 -0.89
CA ILE A 161 6.79 -15.12 -0.48
C ILE A 161 7.58 -16.36 -0.91
N VAL A 162 7.93 -16.49 -2.19
CA VAL A 162 8.63 -17.68 -2.71
C VAL A 162 9.97 -17.88 -2.01
N THR A 163 10.79 -16.83 -1.93
CA THR A 163 12.09 -16.90 -1.24
C THR A 163 11.95 -17.16 0.26
N GLY A 164 10.96 -16.55 0.92
CA GLY A 164 10.69 -16.77 2.34
C GLY A 164 10.26 -18.21 2.65
N PHE A 165 9.39 -18.79 1.82
CA PHE A 165 8.96 -20.19 1.98
C PHE A 165 10.09 -21.17 1.70
N ALA A 166 10.97 -20.90 0.72
CA ALA A 166 12.15 -21.72 0.48
C ALA A 166 13.08 -21.76 1.71
N LEU A 167 13.40 -20.60 2.31
CA LEU A 167 14.20 -20.52 3.53
C LEU A 167 13.50 -21.16 4.74
N TYR A 168 12.19 -21.02 4.85
CA TYR A 168 11.42 -21.64 5.92
C TYR A 168 11.42 -23.17 5.80
N ALA A 169 11.29 -23.68 4.57
CA ALA A 169 11.28 -25.11 4.27
C ALA A 169 12.60 -25.80 4.62
N GLU A 170 13.73 -25.15 4.34
CA GLU A 170 15.06 -25.63 4.73
C GLU A 170 15.15 -25.84 6.26
N GLY A 171 14.56 -24.93 7.04
CA GLY A 171 14.49 -25.02 8.49
C GLY A 171 13.57 -26.12 9.03
N GLN A 172 12.64 -26.66 8.24
CA GLN A 172 11.74 -27.76 8.64
C GLN A 172 12.34 -29.15 8.40
N GLY A 173 13.44 -29.24 7.64
CA GLY A 173 14.11 -30.48 7.29
C GLY A 173 13.57 -31.15 6.01
N MET A 174 14.39 -32.03 5.44
CA MET A 174 14.22 -32.59 4.09
C MET A 174 12.96 -33.47 3.93
N ASP A 175 12.46 -34.03 5.03
CA ASP A 175 11.28 -34.89 5.04
C ASP A 175 9.97 -34.10 4.92
N HIS A 176 10.00 -32.79 5.16
CA HIS A 176 8.81 -31.94 5.16
C HIS A 176 8.33 -31.63 3.74
N TRP A 177 7.00 -31.60 3.53
CA TRP A 177 6.41 -31.39 2.20
C TRP A 177 6.78 -30.03 1.59
N MET A 178 7.01 -29.01 2.44
CA MET A 178 7.45 -27.70 1.97
C MET A 178 8.85 -27.75 1.35
N TYR A 179 9.75 -28.59 1.87
CA TYR A 179 11.07 -28.80 1.28
C TYR A 179 10.94 -29.38 -0.12
N LYS A 180 10.10 -30.41 -0.29
CA LYS A 180 9.81 -31.00 -1.61
C LYS A 180 9.18 -30.01 -2.60
N ALA A 181 8.45 -29.01 -2.12
CA ALA A 181 7.78 -28.02 -2.96
C ALA A 181 8.68 -26.83 -3.35
N PHE A 182 9.66 -26.46 -2.51
CA PHE A 182 10.45 -25.25 -2.68
C PHE A 182 11.97 -25.48 -2.85
N GLY A 183 12.48 -26.68 -2.58
CA GLY A 183 13.90 -27.05 -2.74
C GLY A 183 14.44 -27.81 -1.54
#